data_AF-A0A843LSD4-F1
#
_entry.id   AF-A0A843LSD4-F1
#
_cell.length_a   1.000
_cell.length_b   1.000
_cell.length_c   1.000
_cell.angle_alpha   90.00
_cell.angle_beta   90.00
_cell.angle_gamma   90.00
#
_symmetry.space_group_name_H-M   'P 1'
#
loop_
_entity.id
_entity.type
_entity.pdbx_description
1 polymer ?
#
loop_
_entity_poly.entity_id
_entity_poly.type
_entity_poly.pdbx_seq_one_letter_code
_entity_poly.pdbx_strand_id
1 'polypeptide(L)'
;MKKLAAITLTSMMLLLATAMVVGAVDSVEIRGQVATGNFEWTVNNFAGFYYDIDDNLGTETLTTTITEGNKLQEPNGITYTTTAQKNDFDFEDWGYYNVIGFQANQYFAGYLNDENVPDENEILFRESEDENSLSDEQLEAILMDDDTEMTVTSGTPLKLEEGYELSIKSIDIDG
;
A
#
# COMPACT_ATOMS: atom_id res chain seq x y z
N MET A 1 19.29 47.36 67.73
CA MET A 1 18.98 45.97 68.13
C MET A 1 17.73 45.53 67.39
N LYS A 2 17.83 44.42 66.63
CA LYS A 2 16.75 43.45 66.31
C LYS A 2 15.56 43.99 65.47
N LYS A 3 15.21 43.47 64.29
CA LYS A 3 15.55 42.22 63.58
C LYS A 3 15.37 42.44 62.07
N LEU A 4 16.23 41.78 61.29
CA LEU A 4 16.04 41.49 59.88
C LEU A 4 14.81 40.58 59.69
N ALA A 5 14.05 40.83 58.64
CA ALA A 5 13.20 39.84 58.00
C ALA A 5 13.38 39.99 56.48
N ALA A 6 14.25 39.15 55.93
CA ALA A 6 14.26 38.86 54.51
C ALA A 6 13.08 37.92 54.22
N ILE A 7 12.22 38.29 53.27
CA ILE A 7 11.28 37.35 52.66
C ILE A 7 11.59 37.34 51.17
N THR A 8 12.03 36.16 50.76
CA THR A 8 12.41 35.71 49.43
C THR A 8 11.37 36.05 48.38
N LEU A 9 11.79 36.70 47.29
CA LEU A 9 11.02 36.83 46.07
C LEU A 9 11.15 35.50 45.31
N THR A 10 10.15 34.63 45.41
CA THR A 10 10.11 33.40 44.60
C THR A 10 9.88 33.80 43.15
N SER A 11 10.96 33.78 42.36
CA SER A 11 10.95 33.95 40.91
C SER A 11 10.14 32.80 40.28
N MET A 12 8.87 33.06 39.98
CA MET A 12 8.07 32.19 39.13
C MET A 12 8.53 32.39 37.68
N MET A 13 9.54 31.63 37.28
CA MET A 13 9.95 31.49 35.89
C MET A 13 8.80 30.79 35.17
N LEU A 14 7.90 31.58 34.57
CA LEU A 14 6.90 31.09 33.66
C LEU A 14 7.64 30.69 32.37
N LEU A 15 7.96 29.40 32.23
CA LEU A 15 8.36 28.83 30.94
C LEU A 15 7.20 29.05 29.97
N LEU A 16 7.29 30.08 29.13
CA LEU A 16 6.56 30.08 27.87
C LEU A 16 7.21 28.99 27.01
N ALA A 17 6.67 27.77 27.08
CA ALA A 17 6.85 26.80 26.03
C ALA A 17 6.19 27.41 24.77
N THR A 18 7.00 27.99 23.89
CA THR A 18 6.56 28.24 22.52
C THR A 18 6.28 26.87 21.91
N ALA A 19 5.00 26.49 21.90
CA ALA A 19 4.53 25.39 21.08
C ALA A 19 4.91 25.75 19.64
N MET A 20 5.97 25.12 19.13
CA MET A 20 6.23 25.12 17.71
C MET A 20 5.08 24.32 17.09
N VAL A 21 4.11 25.03 16.55
CA VAL A 21 3.12 24.44 15.64
C VAL A 21 3.95 23.95 14.45
N VAL A 22 4.27 22.66 14.45
CA VAL A 22 4.69 21.96 13.24
C VAL A 22 3.45 21.94 12.36
N GLY A 23 3.39 22.86 11.39
CA GLY A 23 2.39 22.76 10.33
C GLY A 23 2.62 21.44 9.63
N ALA A 24 1.62 20.55 9.65
CA ALA A 24 1.62 19.37 8.82
C ALA A 24 1.85 19.82 7.36
N VAL A 25 2.78 19.19 6.67
CA VAL A 25 2.86 19.30 5.22
C VAL A 25 1.66 18.51 4.71
N ASP A 26 0.55 19.20 4.43
CA ASP A 26 -0.76 18.57 4.14
C ASP A 26 -0.80 17.79 2.81
N SER A 27 0.25 17.84 1.97
CA SER A 27 0.42 16.92 0.84
C SER A 27 1.81 17.01 0.22
N VAL A 28 2.30 15.91 -0.35
CA VAL A 28 3.50 15.85 -1.19
C VAL A 28 3.07 15.70 -2.65
N GLU A 29 3.70 16.46 -3.55
CA GLU A 29 3.46 16.35 -4.99
C GLU A 29 4.54 15.52 -5.66
N ILE A 30 4.16 14.47 -6.37
CA ILE A 30 5.04 13.66 -7.22
C ILE A 30 4.73 14.00 -8.68
N ARG A 31 5.76 14.39 -9.45
CA ARG A 31 5.62 14.85 -10.84
C ARG A 31 6.11 13.80 -11.83
N GLY A 32 5.41 13.67 -12.95
CA GLY A 32 5.89 12.96 -14.12
C GLY A 32 6.73 13.84 -15.05
N GLN A 33 7.25 13.22 -16.10
CA GLN A 33 8.00 13.89 -17.15
C GLN A 33 7.16 15.00 -17.81
N VAL A 34 7.79 16.15 -18.09
CA VAL A 34 7.14 17.26 -18.79
C VAL A 34 6.89 16.90 -20.25
N ALA A 35 5.70 17.20 -20.75
CA ALA A 35 5.30 16.98 -22.13
C ALA A 35 4.73 18.25 -22.77
N THR A 36 4.89 18.40 -24.09
CA THR A 36 4.39 19.54 -24.87
C THR A 36 3.45 19.12 -26.00
N GLY A 37 3.00 17.87 -26.01
CA GLY A 37 2.30 17.23 -27.12
C GLY A 37 1.51 16.00 -26.66
N ASN A 38 1.13 15.16 -27.61
CA ASN A 38 0.69 13.80 -27.30
C ASN A 38 1.79 13.11 -26.50
N PHE A 39 1.42 12.48 -25.40
CA PHE A 39 2.39 11.89 -24.50
C PHE A 39 1.78 10.73 -23.73
N GLU A 40 2.64 9.78 -23.39
CA GLU A 40 2.30 8.63 -22.56
C GLU A 40 3.20 8.65 -21.33
N TRP A 41 2.57 8.78 -20.17
CA TRP A 41 3.22 8.52 -18.90
C TRP A 41 3.13 7.03 -18.58
N THR A 42 4.25 6.46 -18.14
CA THR A 42 4.37 5.08 -17.63
C THR A 42 5.19 5.10 -16.36
N VAL A 43 5.34 3.96 -15.68
CA VAL A 43 6.19 3.82 -14.49
C VAL A 43 7.62 4.32 -14.70
N ASN A 44 8.13 4.29 -15.94
CA ASN A 44 9.49 4.73 -16.28
C ASN A 44 9.68 6.25 -16.29
N ASN A 45 8.60 7.03 -16.44
CA ASN A 45 8.68 8.49 -16.59
C ASN A 45 7.69 9.25 -15.70
N PHE A 46 6.91 8.54 -14.89
CA PHE A 46 6.08 9.09 -13.84
C PHE A 46 6.20 8.27 -12.56
N ALA A 47 7.05 8.75 -11.65
CA ALA A 47 7.33 8.12 -10.36
C ALA A 47 6.15 8.12 -9.38
N GLY A 48 4.99 8.65 -9.79
CA GLY A 48 3.77 8.58 -9.01
C GLY A 48 3.03 7.26 -9.20
N PHE A 49 3.29 6.51 -10.28
CA PHE A 49 2.66 5.21 -10.46
C PHE A 49 3.29 4.14 -9.56
N TYR A 50 2.47 3.15 -9.19
CA TYR A 50 2.92 1.95 -8.52
C TYR A 50 4.00 1.27 -9.37
N TYR A 51 5.14 0.99 -8.74
CA TYR A 51 6.21 0.22 -9.33
C TYR A 51 6.91 -0.59 -8.25
N ASP A 52 6.86 -1.91 -8.39
CA ASP A 52 7.72 -2.84 -7.66
C ASP A 52 9.03 -3.02 -8.43
N ILE A 53 10.15 -2.72 -7.77
CA ILE A 53 11.47 -2.82 -8.39
C ILE A 53 12.04 -4.24 -8.34
N ASP A 54 11.65 -5.02 -7.34
CA ASP A 54 12.18 -6.36 -7.10
C ASP A 54 11.57 -7.32 -8.14
N ASP A 55 10.27 -7.20 -8.36
CA ASP A 55 9.52 -8.04 -9.30
C ASP A 55 9.27 -7.38 -10.66
N ASN A 56 9.70 -6.13 -10.81
CA ASN A 56 9.50 -5.32 -12.00
C ASN A 56 8.00 -5.25 -12.41
N LEU A 57 7.15 -4.93 -11.43
CA LEU A 57 5.69 -4.84 -11.58
C LEU A 57 5.27 -3.37 -11.67
N GLY A 58 4.46 -3.04 -12.67
CA GLY A 58 3.98 -1.68 -12.89
C GLY A 58 3.43 -1.50 -14.30
N THR A 59 2.11 -1.44 -14.42
CA THR A 59 1.39 -1.35 -15.71
C THR A 59 0.58 -0.07 -15.89
N GLU A 60 0.58 0.82 -14.90
CA GLU A 60 -0.16 2.08 -15.00
C GLU A 60 0.39 2.93 -16.16
N THR A 61 -0.52 3.34 -17.04
CA THR A 61 -0.26 4.29 -18.11
C THR A 61 -1.29 5.40 -18.12
N LEU A 62 -0.84 6.61 -18.45
CA LEU A 62 -1.69 7.75 -18.73
C LEU A 62 -1.31 8.32 -20.08
N THR A 63 -2.20 8.17 -21.06
CA THR A 63 -1.97 8.63 -22.43
C THR A 63 -2.83 9.84 -22.71
N THR A 64 -2.22 10.89 -23.28
CA THR A 64 -2.90 12.08 -23.74
C THR A 64 -2.75 12.24 -25.25
N THR A 65 -3.86 12.56 -25.90
CA THR A 65 -3.93 12.91 -27.32
C THR A 65 -4.53 14.31 -27.42
N ILE A 66 -3.74 15.25 -27.92
CA ILE A 66 -4.12 16.64 -28.08
C ILE A 66 -4.31 17.00 -29.55
N THR A 67 -5.14 18.00 -29.79
CA THR A 67 -5.47 18.59 -31.09
C THR A 67 -5.09 20.07 -31.11
N GLU A 68 -5.30 20.73 -32.25
CA GLU A 68 -4.96 22.14 -32.43
C GLU A 68 -5.60 23.04 -31.36
N GLY A 69 -4.81 23.97 -30.85
CA GLY A 69 -5.22 24.87 -29.77
C GLY A 69 -5.14 24.24 -28.38
N ASN A 70 -4.31 23.21 -28.18
CA ASN A 70 -4.09 22.53 -26.90
C ASN A 70 -5.38 21.93 -26.31
N LYS A 71 -6.20 21.32 -27.16
CA LYS A 71 -7.45 20.67 -26.74
C LYS A 71 -7.29 19.16 -26.71
N LEU A 72 -7.88 18.50 -25.73
CA LEU A 72 -7.97 17.03 -25.73
C LEU A 72 -8.79 16.57 -26.95
N GLN A 73 -8.34 15.49 -27.59
CA GLN A 73 -9.10 14.83 -28.65
C GLN A 73 -10.39 14.27 -28.06
N GLU A 74 -11.54 14.47 -28.71
CA GLU A 74 -12.80 13.88 -28.26
C GLU A 74 -13.05 12.52 -28.95
N PRO A 75 -13.58 11.50 -28.24
CA PRO A 75 -13.98 11.50 -26.82
C PRO A 75 -12.87 11.07 -25.84
N ASN A 76 -11.78 10.48 -26.34
CA ASN A 76 -10.78 9.79 -25.52
C ASN A 76 -9.41 10.48 -25.57
N GLY A 77 -9.38 11.78 -25.29
CA GLY A 77 -8.14 12.56 -25.36
C GLY A 77 -7.25 12.34 -24.14
N ILE A 78 -7.77 11.70 -23.11
CA ILE A 78 -7.05 11.18 -21.96
C ILE A 78 -7.53 9.76 -21.66
N THR A 79 -6.59 8.85 -21.50
CA THR A 79 -6.87 7.46 -21.16
C THR A 79 -5.92 7.04 -20.06
N TYR A 80 -6.47 6.57 -18.95
CA TYR A 80 -5.72 5.89 -17.90
C TYR A 80 -5.97 4.38 -18.05
N THR A 81 -4.89 3.60 -18.12
CA THR A 81 -4.97 2.13 -18.25
C THR A 81 -4.05 1.50 -17.22
N THR A 82 -4.45 0.34 -16.71
CA THR A 82 -3.62 -0.54 -15.91
C THR A 82 -4.07 -1.97 -16.18
N THR A 83 -3.19 -2.94 -15.96
CA THR A 83 -3.44 -4.36 -16.20
C THR A 83 -2.86 -5.16 -15.05
N ALA A 84 -3.61 -6.13 -14.55
CA ALA A 84 -3.10 -7.04 -13.54
C ALA A 84 -1.85 -7.80 -14.05
N GLN A 85 -0.90 -8.01 -13.15
CA GLN A 85 0.31 -8.80 -13.39
C GLN A 85 0.42 -9.89 -12.34
N LYS A 86 1.00 -11.02 -12.75
CA LYS A 86 1.37 -12.10 -11.84
C LYS A 86 2.47 -11.62 -10.89
N ASN A 87 2.29 -11.88 -9.59
CA ASN A 87 3.29 -11.78 -8.53
C ASN A 87 3.36 -13.09 -7.73
N ASP A 88 4.47 -13.36 -7.07
CA ASP A 88 4.63 -14.40 -6.04
C ASP A 88 4.24 -13.90 -4.66
N PHE A 89 3.73 -14.82 -3.83
CA PHE A 89 3.62 -14.59 -2.39
C PHE A 89 5.00 -14.66 -1.75
N ASP A 90 5.22 -13.88 -0.69
CA ASP A 90 6.45 -13.95 0.11
C ASP A 90 6.67 -15.38 0.63
N PHE A 91 5.58 -16.04 1.03
CA PHE A 91 5.61 -17.47 1.36
C PHE A 91 5.44 -18.32 0.09
N GLU A 92 6.56 -18.76 -0.49
CA GLU A 92 6.66 -19.42 -1.79
C GLU A 92 5.69 -20.62 -2.00
N ASP A 93 5.35 -21.37 -0.94
CA ASP A 93 4.45 -22.54 -1.03
C ASP A 93 2.99 -22.15 -1.33
N TRP A 94 2.63 -20.86 -1.25
CA TRP A 94 1.30 -20.36 -1.66
C TRP A 94 1.20 -20.03 -3.14
N GLY A 95 2.31 -20.06 -3.87
CA GLY A 95 2.33 -19.85 -5.31
C GLY A 95 2.20 -18.38 -5.67
N TYR A 96 1.15 -18.02 -6.40
CA TYR A 96 1.06 -16.73 -7.09
C TYR A 96 -0.31 -16.07 -6.98
N TYR A 97 -0.31 -14.75 -7.13
CA TYR A 97 -1.51 -13.92 -7.23
C TYR A 97 -1.39 -12.87 -8.34
N ASN A 98 -2.52 -12.28 -8.71
CA ASN A 98 -2.56 -11.10 -9.55
C ASN A 98 -2.49 -9.85 -8.68
N VAL A 99 -1.52 -9.00 -8.95
CA VAL A 99 -1.43 -7.64 -8.42
C VAL A 99 -1.81 -6.63 -9.49
N ILE A 100 -2.38 -5.50 -9.11
CA ILE A 100 -2.65 -4.39 -10.02
C ILE A 100 -2.32 -3.05 -9.36
N GLY A 101 -1.61 -2.19 -10.09
CA GLY A 101 -1.44 -0.79 -9.72
C GLY A 101 -2.70 -0.02 -10.09
N PHE A 102 -3.34 0.65 -9.13
CA PHE A 102 -4.49 1.50 -9.40
C PHE A 102 -4.37 2.84 -8.67
N GLN A 103 -4.30 3.93 -9.44
CA GLN A 103 -4.18 5.27 -8.89
C GLN A 103 -3.02 5.38 -7.90
N ALA A 104 -1.81 4.99 -8.33
CA ALA A 104 -0.59 5.04 -7.54
C ALA A 104 -0.49 4.07 -6.34
N ASN A 105 -1.43 3.14 -6.17
CA ASN A 105 -1.44 2.17 -5.06
C ASN A 105 -1.49 0.74 -5.58
N GLN A 106 -0.96 -0.18 -4.78
CA GLN A 106 -0.99 -1.62 -5.04
C GLN A 106 -2.30 -2.24 -4.53
N TYR A 107 -2.87 -3.15 -5.32
CA TYR A 107 -4.05 -3.93 -4.92
C TYR A 107 -3.92 -5.38 -5.37
N PHE A 108 -4.52 -6.27 -4.58
CA PHE A 108 -4.81 -7.64 -4.98
C PHE A 108 -5.95 -7.66 -5.99
N ALA A 109 -5.81 -8.48 -7.03
CA ALA A 109 -6.74 -8.60 -8.14
C ALA A 109 -7.22 -10.05 -8.39
N GLY A 110 -6.83 -10.99 -7.53
CA GLY A 110 -7.26 -12.39 -7.59
C GLY A 110 -6.12 -13.37 -7.43
N TYR A 111 -6.47 -14.62 -7.13
CA TYR A 111 -5.54 -15.74 -7.16
C TYR A 111 -5.31 -16.20 -8.61
N LEU A 112 -4.16 -16.84 -8.83
CA LEU A 112 -3.79 -17.37 -10.14
C LEU A 112 -3.67 -18.89 -10.11
N ASN A 113 -4.05 -19.50 -11.22
CA ASN A 113 -3.69 -20.87 -11.55
C ASN A 113 -2.67 -20.82 -12.69
N ASP A 114 -1.44 -21.19 -12.36
CA ASP A 114 -0.35 -21.38 -13.28
C ASP A 114 -0.18 -22.88 -13.53
N GLU A 115 -0.46 -23.31 -14.76
CA GLU A 115 -0.36 -24.71 -15.19
C GLU A 115 1.04 -25.34 -14.99
N ASN A 116 2.07 -24.53 -14.71
CA ASN A 116 3.43 -24.99 -14.44
C ASN A 116 3.71 -25.22 -12.94
N VAL A 117 2.77 -24.91 -12.06
CA VAL A 117 2.89 -25.05 -10.60
C VAL A 117 2.10 -26.28 -10.16
N PRO A 118 2.64 -27.10 -9.23
CA PRO A 118 1.89 -28.20 -8.66
C PRO A 118 0.62 -27.70 -7.94
N ASP A 119 -0.51 -28.40 -8.13
CA ASP A 119 -1.79 -28.09 -7.46
C ASP A 119 -1.67 -27.88 -5.93
N GLU A 120 -0.72 -28.58 -5.28
CA GLU A 120 -0.46 -28.46 -3.83
C GLU A 120 0.10 -27.08 -3.42
N ASN A 121 0.74 -26.36 -4.34
CA ASN A 121 1.32 -25.03 -4.16
C ASN A 121 0.38 -23.91 -4.66
N GLU A 122 -0.86 -24.24 -4.99
CA GLU A 122 -1.88 -23.27 -5.42
C GLU A 122 -3.13 -23.36 -4.53
N ILE A 123 -2.92 -23.70 -3.25
CA ILE A 123 -4.01 -23.95 -2.30
C ILE A 123 -4.96 -22.77 -2.20
N LEU A 124 -4.45 -21.54 -2.23
CA LEU A 124 -5.28 -20.33 -2.14
C LEU A 124 -6.19 -20.16 -3.36
N PHE A 125 -5.69 -20.43 -4.57
CA PHE A 125 -6.52 -20.42 -5.78
C PHE A 125 -7.60 -21.50 -5.70
N ARG A 126 -7.24 -22.71 -5.27
CA ARG A 126 -8.13 -23.87 -5.28
C ARG A 126 -9.25 -23.83 -4.25
N GLU A 127 -8.97 -23.26 -3.09
CA GLU A 127 -9.92 -23.18 -1.97
C GLU A 127 -10.72 -21.87 -1.96
N SER A 128 -10.34 -20.89 -2.78
CA SER A 128 -11.11 -19.63 -2.88
C SER A 128 -12.47 -19.87 -3.52
N GLU A 129 -13.50 -19.20 -2.98
CA GLU A 129 -14.82 -19.09 -3.62
C GLU A 129 -14.89 -17.91 -4.62
N ASP A 130 -13.89 -17.04 -4.59
CA ASP A 130 -13.69 -15.92 -5.51
C ASP A 130 -12.20 -15.86 -5.89
N GLU A 131 -11.83 -16.54 -6.96
CA GLU A 131 -10.45 -16.55 -7.43
C GLU A 131 -10.07 -15.27 -8.20
N ASN A 132 -11.04 -14.47 -8.65
CA ASN A 132 -10.79 -13.32 -9.50
C ASN A 132 -11.66 -12.13 -9.10
N SER A 133 -11.25 -11.47 -8.03
CA SER A 133 -11.91 -10.28 -7.49
C SER A 133 -12.06 -9.16 -8.53
N LEU A 134 -11.14 -9.06 -9.49
CA LEU A 134 -11.22 -8.05 -10.55
C LEU A 134 -12.40 -8.31 -11.51
N SER A 135 -12.82 -9.55 -11.70
CA SER A 135 -13.99 -9.89 -12.52
C SER A 135 -15.31 -9.36 -11.95
N ASP A 136 -15.34 -9.15 -10.63
CA ASP A 136 -16.42 -8.53 -9.87
C ASP A 136 -16.20 -7.03 -9.61
N GLU A 137 -15.25 -6.41 -10.33
CA GLU A 137 -14.88 -4.99 -10.19
C GLU A 137 -14.37 -4.62 -8.79
N GLN A 138 -13.78 -5.57 -8.07
CA GLN A 138 -13.23 -5.37 -6.73
C GLN A 138 -11.70 -5.24 -6.78
N LEU A 139 -11.20 -4.30 -5.98
CA LEU A 139 -9.78 -4.12 -5.69
C LEU A 139 -9.60 -4.23 -4.19
N GLU A 140 -8.75 -5.16 -3.76
CA GLU A 140 -8.53 -5.44 -2.34
C GLU A 140 -7.16 -4.96 -1.90
N ALA A 141 -7.09 -4.26 -0.76
CA ALA A 141 -5.81 -3.81 -0.22
C ALA A 141 -5.04 -5.03 0.31
N ILE A 142 -3.77 -5.15 -0.08
CA ILE A 142 -2.86 -6.13 0.50
C ILE A 142 -2.41 -5.57 1.84
N LEU A 143 -2.92 -6.17 2.93
CA LEU A 143 -2.57 -5.74 4.28
C LEU A 143 -1.26 -6.37 4.77
N MET A 144 -1.00 -7.61 4.35
CA MET A 144 0.18 -8.38 4.76
C MET A 144 0.46 -9.46 3.72
N ASP A 145 1.70 -9.51 3.27
CA ASP A 145 2.35 -10.57 2.50
C ASP A 145 3.73 -10.70 3.19
N ASP A 146 3.96 -11.80 3.92
CA ASP A 146 5.11 -11.97 4.82
C ASP A 146 5.34 -13.47 5.11
N ASP A 147 6.60 -13.91 5.11
CA ASP A 147 7.02 -15.30 5.34
C ASP A 147 7.72 -15.54 6.69
N THR A 148 7.74 -14.54 7.58
CA THR A 148 8.45 -14.58 8.85
C THR A 148 7.86 -15.65 9.77
N GLU A 149 8.70 -16.60 10.20
CA GLU A 149 8.30 -17.59 11.20
C GLU A 149 8.01 -16.93 12.56
N MET A 150 6.79 -17.14 13.07
CA MET A 150 6.35 -16.60 14.36
C MET A 150 5.82 -17.69 15.29
N THR A 151 6.04 -17.52 16.60
CA THR A 151 5.40 -18.36 17.62
C THR A 151 4.13 -17.70 18.14
N VAL A 152 2.97 -18.32 17.87
CA VAL A 152 1.66 -17.87 18.37
C VAL A 152 1.22 -18.79 19.51
N THR A 153 0.58 -18.23 20.55
CA THR A 153 0.06 -19.02 21.67
C THR A 153 -1.39 -18.65 21.96
N SER A 154 -2.14 -19.49 22.68
CA SER A 154 -3.51 -19.17 23.09
C SER A 154 -3.62 -17.92 23.99
N GLY A 155 -2.51 -17.49 24.60
CA GLY A 155 -2.44 -16.27 25.40
C GLY A 155 -1.99 -15.01 24.63
N THR A 156 -1.50 -15.17 23.39
CA THR A 156 -0.95 -14.08 22.59
C THR A 156 -1.42 -14.21 21.14
N PRO A 157 -2.36 -13.38 20.68
CA PRO A 157 -2.82 -13.41 19.30
C PRO A 157 -1.72 -12.97 18.33
N LEU A 158 -1.78 -13.49 17.10
CA LEU A 158 -1.00 -12.96 15.99
C LEU A 158 -1.65 -11.64 15.56
N LYS A 159 -0.88 -10.55 15.65
CA LYS A 159 -1.33 -9.24 15.19
C LYS A 159 -1.04 -9.11 13.72
N LEU A 160 -2.03 -8.65 12.98
CA LEU A 160 -1.95 -8.30 11.57
C LEU A 160 -2.04 -6.78 11.42
N GLU A 161 -1.95 -6.30 10.19
CA GLU A 161 -2.10 -4.88 9.91
C GLU A 161 -3.55 -4.38 10.14
N GLU A 162 -3.71 -3.07 10.23
CA GLU A 162 -5.00 -2.38 10.45
C GLU A 162 -5.82 -2.83 11.67
N GLY A 163 -5.19 -3.51 12.63
CA GLY A 163 -5.82 -3.97 13.88
C GLY A 163 -6.57 -5.29 13.75
N TYR A 164 -6.41 -6.01 12.63
CA TYR A 164 -6.82 -7.41 12.54
C TYR A 164 -5.94 -8.29 13.43
N GLU A 165 -6.52 -9.33 14.03
CA GLU A 165 -5.81 -10.26 14.90
C GLU A 165 -6.32 -11.69 14.70
N LEU A 166 -5.40 -12.66 14.63
CA LEU A 166 -5.71 -14.08 14.60
C LEU A 166 -5.42 -14.71 15.98
N SER A 167 -6.43 -15.30 16.60
CA SER A 167 -6.35 -15.87 17.96
C SER A 167 -6.58 -17.37 17.97
N ILE A 168 -5.72 -18.10 18.67
CA ILE A 168 -5.92 -19.54 18.92
C ILE A 168 -6.95 -19.72 20.04
N LYS A 169 -8.16 -20.19 19.68
CA LYS A 169 -9.23 -20.43 20.67
C LYS A 169 -8.94 -21.62 21.58
N SER A 170 -8.38 -22.69 21.03
CA SER A 170 -8.02 -23.91 21.76
C SER A 170 -7.03 -24.72 20.92
N ILE A 171 -6.23 -25.53 21.59
CA ILE A 171 -5.33 -26.52 21.00
C ILE A 171 -5.83 -27.88 21.48
N ASP A 172 -5.85 -28.88 20.62
CA ASP A 172 -6.23 -30.24 21.02
C ASP A 172 -5.19 -30.78 22.02
N ILE A 173 -5.59 -31.78 22.83
CA ILE A 173 -4.67 -32.43 23.78
C ILE A 173 -3.53 -33.16 23.07
N ASP A 174 -3.74 -33.57 21.82
CA ASP A 174 -2.74 -34.25 21.00
C ASP A 174 -1.82 -33.29 20.22
N GLY A 175 -2.04 -31.98 20.35
CA GLY A 175 -1.33 -30.93 19.61
C GLY A 175 -1.96 -30.63 18.27
#